data_AF-A0A4Q5PI94-F1
#
_entry.id   AF-A0A4Q5PI94-F1
#
_cell.length_a   1.000
_cell.length_b   1.000
_cell.length_c   1.000
_cell.angle_alpha   90.00
_cell.angle_beta   90.00
_cell.angle_gamma   90.00
#
_symmetry.space_group_name_H-M   'P 1'
#
loop_
_entity.id
_entity.type
_entity.pdbx_description
1 polymer ?
#
loop_
_entity_poly.entity_id
_entity_poly.type
_entity_poly.pdbx_seq_one_letter_code
_entity_poly.pdbx_strand_id
1 'polypeptide(L)' 'ADKRNSPLAIIQGSDEKARGQLLIKDLIAGAGLAEIKDREEYLKKQADAQIEIAEADLVSEVQKLLAKHGVSWSA' A
#
# COMPACT_ATOMS: atom_id res chain seq x y z
N ALA A 1 2.49 -8.43 8.26
CA ALA A 1 2.32 -8.52 6.80
C ALA A 1 3.66 -8.80 6.13
N ASP A 2 4.76 -8.18 6.60
CA ASP A 2 6.12 -8.36 6.08
C ASP A 2 6.61 -9.81 6.05
N LYS A 3 6.30 -10.61 7.09
CA LYS A 3 6.63 -12.04 7.14
C LYS A 3 5.95 -12.91 6.06
N ARG A 4 4.93 -12.38 5.37
CA ARG A 4 4.14 -13.12 4.36
C ARG A 4 4.43 -12.65 2.94
N ASN A 5 5.43 -11.78 2.74
CA ASN A 5 5.72 -11.16 1.45
C ASN A 5 4.48 -10.51 0.82
N SER A 6 3.60 -9.95 1.67
CA SER A 6 2.36 -9.35 1.20
C SER A 6 2.69 -8.07 0.43
N PRO A 7 2.18 -7.90 -0.80
CA PRO A 7 2.53 -6.76 -1.64
C PRO A 7 1.90 -5.45 -1.13
N LEU A 8 0.70 -5.55 -0.56
CA LEU A 8 -0.09 -4.43 -0.07
C LEU A 8 -0.70 -4.78 1.30
N ALA A 9 -0.93 -3.77 2.13
CA ALA A 9 -1.69 -3.88 3.37
C ALA A 9 -2.84 -2.88 3.34
N ILE A 10 -4.05 -3.34 3.65
CA ILE A 10 -5.22 -2.49 3.81
C ILE A 10 -5.46 -2.29 5.30
N ILE A 11 -5.64 -1.03 5.70
CA ILE A 11 -5.92 -0.61 7.07
C ILE A 11 -7.30 0.05 7.05
N GLN A 12 -8.24 -0.58 7.75
CA GLN A 12 -9.57 -0.06 7.97
C GLN A 12 -9.86 -0.18 9.46
N GLY A 13 -9.63 0.91 10.21
CA GLY A 13 -10.05 1.02 11.59
C GLY A 13 -11.54 1.36 11.71
N SER A 14 -12.00 1.53 12.94
CA SER A 14 -13.39 1.87 13.22
C SER A 14 -13.77 3.28 12.74
N ASP A 15 -12.83 4.22 12.72
CA ASP A 15 -13.06 5.60 12.24
C ASP A 15 -13.09 5.65 10.71
N GLU A 16 -12.16 4.98 10.05
CA GLU A 16 -12.12 4.90 8.58
C GLU A 16 -13.37 4.23 8.04
N LYS A 17 -13.82 3.14 8.68
CA LYS A 17 -15.10 2.50 8.35
C LYS A 17 -16.31 3.43 8.57
N ALA A 18 -16.30 4.24 9.63
CA ALA A 18 -17.36 5.20 9.88
C ALA A 18 -17.39 6.32 8.83
N ARG A 19 -16.24 6.66 8.24
CA ARG A 19 -16.09 7.63 7.15
C ARG A 19 -16.27 7.02 5.75
N GLY A 20 -16.38 5.70 5.64
CA GLY A 20 -16.41 4.99 4.35
C GLY A 20 -15.08 5.07 3.60
N GLN A 21 -13.98 5.21 4.34
CA GLN A 21 -12.62 5.32 3.82
C GLN A 21 -11.79 4.12 4.28
N LEU A 22 -10.65 3.95 3.62
CA LEU A 22 -9.67 2.96 4.01
C LEU A 22 -8.31 3.33 3.44
N LEU A 23 -7.28 2.85 4.14
CA LEU A 23 -5.93 3.30 3.95
C LEU A 23 -5.10 2.12 3.41
N ILE A 24 -4.56 2.28 2.22
CA ILE A 24 -3.71 1.27 1.57
C ILE A 24 -2.26 1.66 1.81
N LYS A 25 -1.50 0.73 2.39
CA LYS A 25 -0.04 0.75 2.46
C LYS A 25 0.56 -0.18 1.43
N ASP A 26 1.47 0.37 0.65
CA ASP A 26 2.32 -0.35 -0.28
C ASP A 26 3.57 -0.86 0.43
N LEU A 27 3.63 -2.18 0.62
CA LEU A 27 4.73 -2.84 1.30
C LEU A 27 5.90 -3.15 0.35
N ILE A 28 5.65 -3.26 -0.96
CA ILE A 28 6.70 -3.46 -1.97
C ILE A 28 7.57 -2.20 -2.05
N ALA A 29 6.92 -1.04 -2.15
CA ALA A 29 7.60 0.25 -2.09
C ALA A 29 8.37 0.39 -0.76
N GLY A 30 7.74 -0.01 0.35
CA GLY A 30 8.36 -0.08 1.68
C GLY A 30 9.63 -0.93 1.76
N ALA A 31 9.66 -2.09 1.10
CA ALA A 31 10.82 -2.99 1.11
C ALA A 31 12.00 -2.43 0.30
N GLY A 32 11.73 -1.80 -0.85
CA GLY A 32 12.77 -1.16 -1.68
C GLY A 32 13.38 0.09 -1.06
N LEU A 33 12.73 0.68 -0.04
CA LEU A 33 13.23 1.84 0.69
C LEU A 33 14.43 1.52 1.61
N ALA A 34 14.63 0.25 2.00
CA ALA A 34 15.72 -0.13 2.90
C ALA A 34 17.12 0.07 2.30
N GLU A 35 17.24 0.13 0.96
CA GLU A 35 18.51 0.41 0.27
C GLU A 35 18.79 1.92 0.08
N ILE A 36 17.80 2.80 0.34
CA ILE A 36 17.95 4.24 0.12
C ILE A 36 18.63 4.88 1.34
N LYS A 37 19.86 5.40 1.14
CA LYS A 37 20.60 6.15 2.18
C LYS A 37 20.05 7.57 2.41
N ASP A 38 19.31 8.11 1.44
CA ASP A 38 18.81 9.48 1.48
C ASP A 38 17.46 9.56 2.22
N ARG A 39 17.48 10.17 3.40
CA ARG A 39 16.34 10.21 4.33
C ARG A 39 15.16 11.01 3.77
N GLU A 40 15.42 12.03 2.95
CA GLU A 40 14.36 12.85 2.34
C GLU A 40 13.64 12.09 1.22
N GLU A 41 14.39 11.36 0.39
CA GLU A 41 13.80 10.50 -0.64
C GLU A 41 13.06 9.30 -0.04
N TYR A 42 13.58 8.74 1.06
CA TYR A 42 12.90 7.72 1.86
C TYR A 42 11.52 8.20 2.35
N LEU A 43 11.47 9.39 2.98
CA LEU A 43 10.23 9.95 3.52
C LEU A 43 9.21 10.25 2.41
N LYS A 44 9.64 10.77 1.26
CA LYS A 44 8.76 11.00 0.10
C LYS A 44 8.18 9.71 -0.44
N LYS A 45 9.02 8.71 -0.70
CA LYS A 45 8.55 7.40 -1.20
C LYS A 45 7.68 6.66 -0.18
N GLN A 46 7.94 6.84 1.12
CA GLN A 46 7.08 6.29 2.17
C GLN A 46 5.71 6.99 2.22
N ALA A 47 5.67 8.31 2.00
CA ALA A 47 4.42 9.06 1.92
C ALA A 47 3.62 8.66 0.65
N ASP A 48 4.28 8.51 -0.50
CA ASP A 48 3.67 8.00 -1.73
C ASP A 48 3.17 6.55 -1.61
N ALA A 49 3.82 5.75 -0.76
CA ALA A 49 3.44 4.36 -0.50
C ALA A 49 2.17 4.23 0.37
N GLN A 50 1.64 5.33 0.91
CA GLN A 50 0.44 5.31 1.74
C GLN A 50 -0.65 6.18 1.12
N ILE A 51 -1.71 5.55 0.63
CA ILE A 51 -2.84 6.25 0.02
C ILE A 51 -4.11 6.01 0.82
N GLU A 52 -4.95 7.02 0.90
CA GLU A 52 -6.27 6.93 1.52
C GLU A 52 -7.32 7.01 0.42
N ILE A 53 -8.21 6.03 0.37
CA ILE A 53 -9.23 5.91 -0.67
C ILE A 53 -10.60 5.65 -0.05
N ALA A 54 -11.65 5.83 -0.84
CA ALA A 54 -12.99 5.40 -0.46
C ALA A 54 -13.06 3.87 -0.46
N GLU A 55 -13.89 3.31 0.44
CA GLU A 55 -14.11 1.87 0.53
C GLU A 55 -14.67 1.28 -0.76
N ALA A 56 -15.46 2.06 -1.50
CA ALA A 56 -16.00 1.69 -2.80
C ALA A 56 -14.90 1.47 -3.87
N ASP A 57 -13.78 2.17 -3.77
CA ASP A 57 -12.68 2.11 -4.73
C ASP A 57 -11.61 1.07 -4.36
N LEU A 58 -11.77 0.38 -3.23
CA LEU A 58 -10.78 -0.56 -2.69
C LEU A 58 -10.29 -1.56 -3.73
N VAL A 59 -11.21 -2.26 -4.38
CA VAL A 59 -10.86 -3.33 -5.32
C VAL A 59 -10.15 -2.76 -6.55
N SER A 60 -10.68 -1.66 -7.09
CA SER A 60 -10.11 -0.99 -8.26
C SER A 60 -8.68 -0.52 -8.00
N GLU A 61 -8.44 0.08 -6.85
CA GLU A 61 -7.13 0.64 -6.52
C GLU A 61 -6.11 -0.45 -6.17
N VAL A 62 -6.52 -1.48 -5.42
CA VAL A 62 -5.68 -2.66 -5.15
C VAL A 62 -5.29 -3.35 -6.45
N GLN A 63 -6.22 -3.55 -7.38
CA GLN A 63 -5.91 -4.17 -8.68
C GLN A 63 -4.92 -3.34 -9.50
N LYS A 64 -5.09 -2.01 -9.55
CA LYS A 64 -4.13 -1.10 -10.22
C LYS A 64 -2.75 -1.18 -9.60
N LEU A 65 -2.66 -1.16 -8.26
CA LEU A 65 -1.40 -1.24 -7.53
C LEU A 65 -0.71 -2.60 -7.74
N LEU A 66 -1.45 -3.71 -7.66
CA LEU A 66 -0.91 -5.04 -7.94
C LEU A 66 -0.41 -5.17 -9.37
N ALA A 67 -1.15 -4.62 -10.34
CA ALA A 67 -0.76 -4.60 -11.75
C ALA A 67 0.49 -3.73 -11.98
N LYS A 68 0.58 -2.56 -11.33
CA LYS A 68 1.75 -1.67 -11.37
C LYS A 68 3.02 -2.39 -10.90
N HIS A 69 2.90 -3.25 -9.90
CA HIS A 69 4.02 -4.04 -9.36
C HIS A 69 4.22 -5.38 -10.08
N GLY A 70 3.40 -5.70 -11.08
CA GLY A 70 3.51 -6.97 -11.82
C GLY A 70 3.28 -8.22 -10.97
N VAL A 71 2.52 -8.09 -9.87
CA VAL A 71 2.31 -9.20 -8.95
C VAL A 71 1.30 -10.18 -9.57
N SER A 72 1.79 -11.30 -10.09
CA SER A 72 0.97 -12.41 -10.55
C SER A 72 0.92 -13.49 -9.47
N TRP A 73 -0.28 -13.78 -8.97
CA TRP A 73 -0.51 -14.91 -8.07
C TRP A 73 -0.99 -16.07 -8.93
N SER A 74 -0.13 -17.06 -9.14
CA SER A 74 -0.56 -18.37 -9.64
C SER A 74 -1.34 -19.07 -8.53
N ALA A 75 -2.63 -19.32 -8.80
CA ALA A 75 -3.54 -20.07 -7.93
C ALA A 75 -3.14 -21.55 -7.81
#